data_AF-A0A3C1PFN9-F1
#
_entry.id   AF-A0A3C1PFN9-F1
#
_cell.length_a   1.000
_cell.length_b   1.000
_cell.length_c   1.000
_cell.angle_alpha   90.00
_cell.angle_beta   90.00
_cell.angle_gamma   90.00
#
_symmetry.space_group_name_H-M   'P 1'
#
loop_
_entity.id
_entity.type
_entity.pdbx_description
1 polymer ?
#
loop_
_entity_poly.entity_id
_entity_poly.type
_entity_poly.pdbx_seq_one_letter_code
_entity_poly.pdbx_strand_id
1 'polypeptide(L)'
;MRVLLVEDDHDLAEILVEALVHQGYTVDIVTDGIAGWEKAQKLTYDLMILDVGLPQLDGISLCRKLRSQNIINPIILLTAYNHREDKVKGFDAGADDYVVKPFDIQELLARIRAILRRNQEIPSTILEWENLHLNTNTCQVTYQENQLNLTPKEYRLLELFLKHHQQVFSLDMILEQLWTFEEPPTENTVRAHIKGLRNKLKNAGVPADLIETVYGLGYRLKQQSHPKKEPKRISKKPDQNQDKLNQAIVKIWQKSQTKICDRITILEEFSLFSQQGKLDQNIQQKAEQEAHKLAGSLGTFGLGRGSILAKEIEQLCQNQTLNLAEISLFKELVFKLRQEVEQYSPPSTSKNPQPSAIKSDHQVWIISQDKLLIKSVEKAGSNLGIETQIFTDLSLITETKFPFHKKPYPSLVFLDFDFYSSYDLLTQLTQQTPPIPVIVLTKQKNLTQRVKVTQFGGQGFLHKPVTSEQIIKLIIDTLHQSCSLNAKVLIVDDDSQILSTFQTLLKPWGIQTFTVEDPRHFWEILENISPDLLILDIEMPYLDGIELCQIVRTDSRWKSLPIMFLTAQTNRDLQHQVFMVGADDYLIKTTEAYIIVNRILNRLRRSQSLRESSNPV
;
A
#
# COMPACT_ATOMS: atom_id res chain seq x y z
N MET A 1 4.30 -8.81 -19.62
CA MET A 1 4.86 -7.76 -18.75
C MET A 1 6.06 -7.18 -19.47
N ARG A 2 6.22 -5.86 -19.43
CA ARG A 2 7.25 -5.11 -20.17
C ARG A 2 8.36 -4.67 -19.22
N VAL A 3 9.61 -4.94 -19.61
CA VAL A 3 10.81 -4.64 -18.81
C VAL A 3 11.66 -3.64 -19.58
N LEU A 4 12.11 -2.59 -18.90
CA LEU A 4 13.16 -1.70 -19.41
C LEU A 4 14.51 -2.19 -18.89
N LEU A 5 15.42 -2.55 -19.78
CA LEU A 5 16.81 -2.86 -19.46
C LEU A 5 17.69 -1.68 -19.88
N VAL A 6 18.43 -1.13 -18.93
CA VAL A 6 19.41 -0.05 -19.16
C VAL A 6 20.79 -0.58 -18.78
N GLU A 7 21.59 -0.94 -19.77
CA GLU A 7 22.88 -1.63 -19.62
C GLU A 7 23.80 -1.22 -20.78
N ASP A 8 25.00 -0.73 -20.46
CA ASP A 8 25.98 -0.28 -21.46
C ASP A 8 26.87 -1.41 -22.00
N ASP A 9 27.04 -2.50 -21.23
CA ASP A 9 27.69 -3.72 -21.70
C ASP A 9 26.76 -4.51 -22.65
N HIS A 10 27.09 -4.51 -23.94
CA HIS A 10 26.26 -5.10 -24.99
C HIS A 10 26.16 -6.63 -24.86
N ASP A 11 27.25 -7.30 -24.47
CA ASP A 11 27.28 -8.77 -24.35
C ASP A 11 26.39 -9.21 -23.20
N LEU A 12 26.50 -8.53 -22.05
CA LEU A 12 25.63 -8.80 -20.91
C LEU A 12 24.17 -8.48 -21.21
N ALA A 13 23.91 -7.38 -21.92
CA ALA A 13 22.56 -6.98 -22.23
C ALA A 13 21.86 -7.96 -23.19
N GLU A 14 22.57 -8.49 -24.21
CA GLU A 14 22.04 -9.55 -25.09
C GLU A 14 21.66 -10.81 -24.30
N ILE A 15 22.55 -11.28 -23.41
CA ILE A 15 22.30 -12.44 -22.55
C ILE A 15 21.07 -12.23 -21.67
N LEU A 16 20.94 -11.05 -21.06
CA LEU A 16 19.79 -10.71 -20.21
C LEU A 16 18.49 -10.61 -21.02
N VAL A 17 18.53 -10.02 -22.21
CA VAL A 17 17.38 -9.94 -23.11
C VAL A 17 16.92 -11.34 -23.49
N GLU A 18 17.81 -12.23 -23.91
CA GLU A 18 17.48 -13.61 -24.28
C GLU A 18 16.84 -14.35 -23.10
N ALA A 19 17.44 -14.26 -21.91
CA ALA A 19 16.93 -14.91 -20.70
C ALA A 19 15.53 -14.39 -20.29
N LEU A 20 15.31 -13.07 -20.35
CA LEU A 20 14.03 -12.46 -20.01
C LEU A 20 12.95 -12.75 -21.06
N VAL A 21 13.29 -12.75 -22.34
CA VAL A 21 12.37 -13.10 -23.43
C VAL A 21 11.97 -14.57 -23.33
N HIS A 22 12.90 -15.48 -22.99
CA HIS A 22 12.59 -16.89 -22.75
C HIS A 22 11.62 -17.09 -21.57
N GLN A 23 11.64 -16.21 -20.57
CA GLN A 23 10.67 -16.19 -19.47
C GLN A 23 9.35 -15.48 -19.85
N GLY A 24 9.21 -15.02 -21.10
CA GLY A 24 8.00 -14.40 -21.62
C GLY A 24 7.83 -12.92 -21.29
N TYR A 25 8.91 -12.22 -20.92
CA TYR A 25 8.90 -10.76 -20.78
C TYR A 25 9.14 -10.08 -22.14
N THR A 26 8.50 -8.93 -22.34
CA THR A 26 8.85 -8.04 -23.45
C THR A 26 9.93 -7.09 -22.95
N VAL A 27 11.11 -7.09 -23.56
CA VAL A 27 12.25 -6.29 -23.08
C VAL A 27 12.55 -5.16 -24.06
N ASP A 28 12.61 -3.93 -23.55
CA ASP A 28 13.20 -2.81 -24.27
C ASP A 28 14.58 -2.54 -23.71
N ILE A 29 15.58 -2.50 -24.59
CA ILE A 29 16.97 -2.20 -24.23
C ILE A 29 17.33 -0.74 -24.56
N VAL A 30 18.18 -0.15 -23.74
CA VAL A 30 18.90 1.12 -23.96
C VAL A 30 20.27 1.05 -23.28
N THR A 31 21.23 1.83 -23.77
CA THR A 31 22.65 1.72 -23.36
C THR A 31 23.14 2.87 -22.49
N ASP A 32 22.29 3.86 -22.17
CA ASP A 32 22.66 4.99 -21.33
C ASP A 32 21.49 5.49 -20.47
N GLY A 33 21.82 6.16 -19.36
CA GLY A 33 20.82 6.57 -18.39
C GLY A 33 19.89 7.69 -18.86
N ILE A 34 20.28 8.50 -19.85
CA ILE A 34 19.42 9.54 -20.42
C ILE A 34 18.39 8.89 -21.34
N ALA A 35 18.79 7.97 -22.20
CA ALA A 35 17.88 7.17 -23.02
C ALA A 35 16.91 6.35 -22.15
N GLY A 36 17.40 5.78 -21.03
CA GLY A 36 16.56 5.12 -20.02
C GLY A 36 15.52 6.06 -19.42
N TRP A 37 15.93 7.27 -19.03
CA TRP A 37 15.03 8.32 -18.53
C TRP A 37 13.97 8.73 -19.58
N GLU A 38 14.34 8.89 -20.83
CA GLU A 38 13.41 9.23 -21.90
C GLU A 38 12.40 8.12 -22.17
N LYS A 39 12.85 6.86 -22.26
CA LYS A 39 11.96 5.71 -22.46
C LYS A 39 10.98 5.55 -21.29
N ALA A 40 11.46 5.68 -20.06
CA ALA A 40 10.63 5.56 -18.86
C ALA A 40 9.54 6.65 -18.74
N GLN A 41 9.72 7.81 -19.39
CA GLN A 41 8.67 8.84 -19.47
C GLN A 41 7.65 8.58 -20.59
N LYS A 42 8.10 7.99 -21.71
CA LYS A 42 7.27 7.77 -22.91
C LYS A 42 6.39 6.53 -22.77
N LEU A 43 6.86 5.51 -22.03
CA LEU A 43 6.22 4.20 -21.91
C LEU A 43 6.10 3.77 -20.45
N THR A 44 5.11 2.94 -20.17
CA THR A 44 4.93 2.30 -18.87
C THR A 44 5.62 0.94 -18.85
N TYR A 45 6.41 0.68 -17.81
CA TYR A 45 7.15 -0.57 -17.62
C TYR A 45 6.71 -1.24 -16.33
N ASP A 46 6.58 -2.57 -16.35
CA ASP A 46 6.26 -3.35 -15.15
C ASP A 46 7.49 -3.50 -14.23
N LEU A 47 8.70 -3.41 -14.79
CA LEU A 47 9.98 -3.47 -14.10
C LEU A 47 11.04 -2.68 -14.88
N MET A 48 11.95 -2.03 -14.16
CA MET A 48 13.16 -1.43 -14.74
C MET A 48 14.40 -2.07 -14.12
N ILE A 49 15.34 -2.48 -14.95
CA ILE A 49 16.64 -3.04 -14.57
C ILE A 49 17.69 -2.05 -15.05
N LEU A 50 18.47 -1.46 -14.13
CA LEU A 50 19.42 -0.40 -14.43
C LEU A 50 20.82 -0.82 -13.97
N ASP A 51 21.83 -0.71 -14.83
CA ASP A 51 23.21 -0.71 -14.34
C ASP A 51 23.47 0.57 -13.53
N VAL A 52 24.23 0.47 -12.45
CA VAL A 52 24.77 1.61 -11.70
C VAL A 52 25.82 2.34 -12.52
N GLY A 53 26.62 1.63 -13.30
CA GLY A 53 27.76 2.14 -14.08
C GLY A 53 27.42 2.95 -15.34
N LEU A 54 26.15 3.30 -15.55
CA LEU A 54 25.68 3.84 -16.83
C LEU A 54 26.37 5.16 -17.25
N PRO A 55 26.66 5.33 -18.55
CA PRO A 55 27.16 6.57 -19.10
C PRO A 55 26.07 7.67 -19.08
N GLN A 56 26.54 8.93 -19.07
CA GLN A 56 25.74 10.17 -19.07
C GLN A 56 24.92 10.44 -17.81
N LEU A 57 24.18 9.45 -17.30
CA LEU A 57 23.43 9.51 -16.05
C LEU A 57 23.55 8.17 -15.35
N ASP A 58 24.19 8.15 -14.18
CA ASP A 58 24.40 6.92 -13.43
C ASP A 58 23.07 6.31 -12.95
N GLY A 59 23.03 4.98 -12.76
CA GLY A 59 21.81 4.25 -12.44
C GLY A 59 21.16 4.68 -11.12
N ILE A 60 21.95 5.10 -10.12
CA ILE A 60 21.44 5.56 -8.83
C ILE A 60 20.77 6.94 -8.99
N SER A 61 21.40 7.86 -9.73
CA SER A 61 20.81 9.16 -10.06
C SER A 61 19.58 9.02 -10.95
N LEU A 62 19.59 8.10 -11.91
CA LEU A 62 18.42 7.75 -12.72
C LEU A 62 17.27 7.24 -11.83
N CYS A 63 17.54 6.30 -10.92
CA CYS A 63 16.56 5.80 -9.96
C CYS A 63 15.96 6.94 -9.13
N ARG A 64 16.80 7.80 -8.54
CA ARG A 64 16.34 8.96 -7.75
C ARG A 64 15.47 9.91 -8.58
N LYS A 65 15.84 10.13 -9.84
CA LYS A 65 15.08 10.97 -10.77
C LYS A 65 13.71 10.36 -11.09
N LEU A 66 13.64 9.06 -11.39
CA LEU A 66 12.39 8.31 -11.60
C LEU A 66 11.47 8.43 -10.37
N ARG A 67 12.01 8.24 -9.16
CA ARG A 67 11.24 8.37 -7.91
C ARG A 67 10.75 9.79 -7.65
N SER A 68 11.55 10.80 -7.94
CA SER A 68 11.14 12.22 -7.79
C SER A 68 9.95 12.60 -8.68
N GLN A 69 9.68 11.81 -9.73
CA GLN A 69 8.59 11.99 -10.68
C GLN A 69 7.41 11.06 -10.39
N ASN A 70 7.36 10.47 -9.20
CA ASN A 70 6.34 9.52 -8.74
C ASN A 70 6.21 8.27 -9.63
N ILE A 71 7.27 7.87 -10.34
CA ILE A 71 7.32 6.57 -11.00
C ILE A 71 7.63 5.55 -9.91
N ILE A 72 6.62 4.77 -9.53
CA ILE A 72 6.67 3.79 -8.42
C ILE A 72 6.95 2.36 -8.87
N ASN A 73 7.09 2.14 -10.18
CA ASN A 73 7.34 0.82 -10.76
C ASN A 73 8.65 0.24 -10.21
N PRO A 74 8.74 -1.09 -10.03
CA PRO A 74 9.90 -1.68 -9.39
C PRO A 74 11.19 -1.44 -10.16
N ILE A 75 12.26 -1.14 -9.43
CA ILE A 75 13.60 -0.87 -9.98
C ILE A 75 14.61 -1.84 -9.34
N ILE A 76 15.35 -2.57 -10.16
CA ILE A 76 16.50 -3.38 -9.75
C ILE A 76 17.77 -2.69 -10.23
N LEU A 77 18.71 -2.47 -9.33
CA LEU A 77 20.05 -1.98 -9.69
C LEU A 77 21.00 -3.17 -9.89
N LEU A 78 21.63 -3.25 -11.06
CA LEU A 78 22.77 -4.12 -11.35
C LEU A 78 24.06 -3.33 -11.15
N THR A 79 25.11 -3.93 -10.61
CA THR A 79 26.31 -3.14 -10.23
C THR A 79 27.56 -3.98 -10.03
N ALA A 80 28.72 -3.48 -10.42
CA ALA A 80 30.01 -4.07 -10.02
C ALA A 80 30.44 -3.65 -8.59
N TYR A 81 29.79 -2.64 -8.00
CA TYR A 81 30.15 -2.10 -6.68
C TYR A 81 29.57 -2.93 -5.54
N ASN A 82 30.43 -3.60 -4.78
CA ASN A 82 30.03 -4.46 -3.66
C ASN A 82 30.24 -3.80 -2.27
N HIS A 83 30.60 -2.51 -2.21
CA HIS A 83 30.79 -1.83 -0.94
C HIS A 83 29.45 -1.53 -0.24
N ARG A 84 29.44 -1.59 1.10
CA ARG A 84 28.24 -1.38 1.91
C ARG A 84 27.62 0.00 1.65
N GLU A 85 28.44 1.03 1.50
CA GLU A 85 27.99 2.40 1.25
C GLU A 85 27.22 2.53 -0.06
N ASP A 86 27.60 1.79 -1.10
CA ASP A 86 26.97 1.89 -2.43
C ASP A 86 25.62 1.16 -2.48
N LYS A 87 25.49 0.07 -1.72
CA LYS A 87 24.19 -0.59 -1.48
C LYS A 87 23.22 0.35 -0.77
N VAL A 88 23.66 1.00 0.31
CA VAL A 88 22.84 1.95 1.06
C VAL A 88 22.40 3.11 0.16
N LYS A 89 23.33 3.71 -0.61
CA LYS A 89 23.01 4.77 -1.58
C LYS A 89 21.97 4.34 -2.62
N GLY A 90 22.05 3.10 -3.10
CA GLY A 90 21.08 2.54 -4.05
C GLY A 90 19.68 2.40 -3.46
N PHE A 91 19.57 1.87 -2.23
CA PHE A 91 18.28 1.75 -1.54
C PHE A 91 17.70 3.10 -1.13
N ASP A 92 18.52 4.04 -0.65
CA ASP A 92 18.10 5.40 -0.31
C ASP A 92 17.64 6.20 -1.54
N ALA A 93 18.13 5.84 -2.74
CA ALA A 93 17.61 6.38 -4.00
C ALA A 93 16.24 5.80 -4.40
N GLY A 94 15.75 4.78 -3.69
CA GLY A 94 14.45 4.17 -3.88
C GLY A 94 14.44 2.93 -4.79
N ALA A 95 15.58 2.25 -4.96
CA ALA A 95 15.62 0.95 -5.62
C ALA A 95 14.94 -0.13 -4.77
N ASP A 96 14.27 -1.09 -5.42
CA ASP A 96 13.56 -2.19 -4.76
C ASP A 96 14.47 -3.38 -4.49
N ASP A 97 15.50 -3.59 -5.32
CA ASP A 97 16.54 -4.59 -5.11
C ASP A 97 17.87 -4.11 -5.71
N TYR A 98 18.95 -4.74 -5.26
CA TYR A 98 20.32 -4.39 -5.60
C TYR A 98 21.15 -5.67 -5.80
N VAL A 99 21.59 -5.94 -7.03
CA VAL A 99 22.23 -7.18 -7.45
C VAL A 99 23.66 -6.90 -7.93
N VAL A 100 24.62 -7.58 -7.32
CA VAL A 100 26.06 -7.38 -7.57
C VAL A 100 26.56 -8.30 -8.69
N LYS A 101 27.23 -7.75 -9.69
CA LYS A 101 27.97 -8.43 -10.77
C LYS A 101 29.28 -9.01 -10.21
N PRO A 102 29.64 -10.27 -10.52
CA PRO A 102 28.88 -11.23 -11.32
C PRO A 102 27.72 -11.87 -10.54
N PHE A 103 26.59 -12.06 -11.22
CA PHE A 103 25.38 -12.68 -10.67
C PHE A 103 24.96 -13.88 -11.50
N ASP A 104 24.19 -14.78 -10.88
CA ASP A 104 23.56 -15.88 -11.58
C ASP A 104 22.28 -15.39 -12.27
N ILE A 105 22.08 -15.75 -13.54
CA ILE A 105 20.91 -15.32 -14.32
C ILE A 105 19.61 -15.87 -13.72
N GLN A 106 19.61 -17.11 -13.23
CA GLN A 106 18.46 -17.71 -12.55
C GLN A 106 18.16 -16.99 -11.23
N GLU A 107 19.18 -16.54 -10.49
CA GLU A 107 19.01 -15.70 -9.29
C GLU A 107 18.33 -14.37 -9.63
N LEU A 108 18.81 -13.67 -10.67
CA LEU A 108 18.20 -12.43 -11.13
C LEU A 108 16.73 -12.65 -11.55
N LEU A 109 16.46 -13.71 -12.32
CA LEU A 109 15.10 -14.05 -12.73
C LEU A 109 14.19 -14.37 -11.52
N ALA A 110 14.70 -15.02 -10.48
CA ALA A 110 13.94 -15.29 -9.25
C ALA A 110 13.61 -14.01 -8.49
N ARG A 111 14.57 -13.08 -8.37
CA ARG A 111 14.37 -11.75 -7.78
C ARG A 111 13.32 -10.94 -8.54
N ILE A 112 13.41 -10.95 -9.88
CA ILE A 112 12.43 -10.33 -10.77
C ILE A 112 11.02 -10.89 -10.50
N ARG A 113 10.86 -12.21 -10.45
CA ARG A 113 9.56 -12.84 -10.15
C ARG A 113 9.05 -12.44 -8.76
N ALA A 114 9.91 -12.45 -7.74
CA ALA A 114 9.54 -12.09 -6.37
C ALA A 114 9.05 -10.63 -6.25
N ILE A 115 9.75 -9.71 -6.93
CA ILE A 115 9.41 -8.28 -6.94
C ILE A 115 8.12 -8.03 -7.70
N LEU A 116 7.94 -8.65 -8.87
CA LEU A 116 6.74 -8.49 -9.67
C LEU A 116 5.49 -9.09 -9.01
N ARG A 117 5.62 -10.16 -8.22
CA ARG A 117 4.52 -10.75 -7.44
C ARG A 117 3.93 -9.78 -6.41
N ARG A 118 4.72 -8.81 -5.93
CA ARG A 118 4.35 -7.85 -4.87
C ARG A 118 3.39 -6.74 -5.36
N ASN A 119 3.35 -6.47 -6.66
CA ASN A 119 2.59 -5.36 -7.26
C ASN A 119 1.31 -5.80 -7.99
N GLN A 120 0.94 -7.07 -7.93
CA GLN A 120 -0.35 -7.54 -8.42
C GLN A 120 -1.22 -7.90 -7.21
N GLU A 121 -2.39 -7.26 -7.09
CA GLU A 121 -3.54 -7.92 -6.45
C GLU A 121 -3.59 -9.32 -7.02
N ILE A 122 -3.49 -10.33 -6.15
CA ILE A 122 -3.33 -11.75 -6.49
C ILE A 122 -4.16 -12.06 -7.75
N PRO A 123 -3.57 -12.19 -8.94
CA PRO A 123 -4.30 -12.81 -10.02
C PRO A 123 -4.39 -14.25 -9.58
N SER A 124 -5.61 -14.78 -9.53
CA SER A 124 -5.80 -16.21 -9.49
C SER A 124 -4.81 -16.83 -10.49
N THR A 125 -3.95 -17.71 -9.99
CA THR A 125 -2.97 -18.45 -10.81
C THR A 125 -3.65 -19.17 -11.97
N ILE A 126 -4.97 -19.34 -11.87
CA ILE A 126 -5.87 -19.88 -12.87
C ILE A 126 -6.84 -18.77 -13.31
N LEU A 127 -6.81 -18.41 -14.59
CA LEU A 127 -7.83 -17.58 -15.23
C LEU A 127 -8.94 -18.49 -15.76
N GLU A 128 -10.18 -18.18 -15.43
CA GLU A 128 -11.31 -19.08 -15.69
C GLU A 128 -12.38 -18.42 -16.55
N TRP A 129 -12.92 -19.20 -17.50
CA TRP A 129 -14.15 -18.88 -18.23
C TRP A 129 -14.94 -20.17 -18.44
N GLU A 130 -16.04 -20.33 -17.71
CA GLU A 130 -16.79 -21.60 -17.67
C GLU A 130 -15.85 -22.78 -17.37
N ASN A 131 -15.79 -23.79 -18.22
CA ASN A 131 -14.91 -24.94 -18.03
C ASN A 131 -13.49 -24.73 -18.59
N LEU A 132 -13.17 -23.53 -19.09
CA LEU A 132 -11.85 -23.16 -19.63
C LEU A 132 -10.98 -22.59 -18.50
N HIS A 133 -9.84 -23.21 -18.24
CA HIS A 133 -8.89 -22.80 -17.21
C HIS A 133 -7.53 -22.55 -17.87
N LEU A 134 -6.95 -21.37 -17.63
CA LEU A 134 -5.60 -21.00 -18.07
C LEU A 134 -4.74 -20.76 -16.83
N ASN A 135 -3.75 -21.62 -16.61
CA ASN A 135 -2.81 -21.46 -15.52
C ASN A 135 -1.64 -20.57 -15.97
N THR A 136 -1.50 -19.39 -15.34
CA THR A 136 -0.48 -18.39 -15.69
C THR A 136 0.92 -18.77 -15.22
N ASN A 137 1.06 -19.66 -14.24
CA ASN A 137 2.35 -20.17 -13.75
C ASN A 137 2.89 -21.30 -14.63
N THR A 138 2.02 -22.23 -15.07
CA THR A 138 2.43 -23.39 -15.88
C THR A 138 2.24 -23.17 -17.38
N CYS A 139 1.69 -22.02 -17.80
CA CYS A 139 1.29 -21.72 -19.17
C CYS A 139 0.35 -22.79 -19.78
N GLN A 140 -0.36 -23.54 -18.95
CA GLN A 140 -1.22 -24.65 -19.38
C GLN A 140 -2.65 -24.15 -19.54
N VAL A 141 -3.27 -24.50 -20.67
CA VAL A 141 -4.68 -24.24 -20.94
C VAL A 141 -5.41 -25.57 -20.92
N THR A 142 -6.53 -25.66 -20.18
CA THR A 142 -7.38 -26.84 -20.12
C THR A 142 -8.83 -26.45 -20.33
N TYR A 143 -9.61 -27.32 -20.98
CA TYR A 143 -11.06 -27.20 -21.08
C TYR A 143 -11.69 -28.52 -20.68
N GLN A 144 -12.56 -28.50 -19.66
CA GLN A 144 -13.13 -29.74 -19.08
C GLN A 144 -12.03 -30.78 -18.77
N GLU A 145 -10.95 -30.34 -18.12
CA GLU A 145 -9.78 -31.16 -17.75
C GLU A 145 -8.93 -31.67 -18.94
N ASN A 146 -9.31 -31.40 -20.18
CA ASN A 146 -8.52 -31.74 -21.37
C ASN A 146 -7.56 -30.61 -21.74
N GLN A 147 -6.28 -30.94 -21.95
CA GLN A 147 -5.25 -29.97 -22.32
C GLN A 147 -5.44 -29.42 -23.75
N LEU A 148 -5.34 -28.10 -23.87
CA LEU A 148 -5.44 -27.33 -25.10
C LEU A 148 -4.04 -26.84 -25.53
N ASN A 149 -3.59 -27.30 -26.70
CA ASN A 149 -2.29 -26.90 -27.25
C ASN A 149 -2.40 -25.63 -28.10
N LEU A 150 -2.03 -24.50 -27.52
CA LEU A 150 -1.98 -23.19 -28.19
C LEU A 150 -0.55 -22.82 -28.59
N THR A 151 -0.39 -22.10 -29.69
CA THR A 151 0.89 -21.46 -30.02
C THR A 151 1.15 -20.28 -29.06
N PRO A 152 2.39 -19.78 -28.93
CA PRO A 152 2.70 -18.68 -28.00
C PRO A 152 1.81 -17.44 -28.22
N LYS A 153 1.56 -17.05 -29.47
CA LYS A 153 0.71 -15.88 -29.79
C LYS A 153 -0.77 -16.16 -29.51
N GLU A 154 -1.26 -17.37 -29.76
CA GLU A 154 -2.64 -17.77 -29.43
C GLU A 154 -2.85 -17.84 -27.91
N TYR A 155 -1.88 -18.35 -27.15
CA TYR A 155 -1.90 -18.35 -25.69
C TYR A 155 -1.98 -16.93 -25.14
N ARG A 156 -1.11 -16.03 -25.64
CA ARG A 156 -1.10 -14.64 -25.18
C ARG A 156 -2.38 -13.88 -25.56
N LEU A 157 -2.94 -14.15 -26.73
CA LEU A 157 -4.26 -13.63 -27.10
C LEU A 157 -5.35 -14.12 -26.13
N LEU A 158 -5.35 -15.41 -25.79
CA LEU A 158 -6.32 -15.97 -24.84
C LEU A 158 -6.14 -15.39 -23.43
N GLU A 159 -4.90 -15.31 -22.95
CA GLU A 159 -4.54 -14.69 -21.67
C GLU A 159 -5.02 -13.23 -21.62
N LEU A 160 -4.82 -12.47 -22.71
CA LEU A 160 -5.26 -11.08 -22.82
C LEU A 160 -6.79 -10.96 -22.68
N PHE A 161 -7.55 -11.80 -23.40
CA PHE A 161 -9.02 -11.77 -23.33
C PHE A 161 -9.54 -12.24 -21.96
N LEU A 162 -8.91 -13.24 -21.33
CA LEU A 162 -9.30 -13.74 -20.01
C LEU A 162 -8.99 -12.76 -18.88
N LYS A 163 -7.85 -12.07 -18.92
CA LYS A 163 -7.50 -11.00 -17.95
C LYS A 163 -8.44 -9.79 -18.03
N HIS A 164 -9.01 -9.53 -19.20
CA HIS A 164 -9.81 -8.34 -19.48
C HIS A 164 -11.20 -8.67 -20.03
N HIS A 165 -11.92 -9.54 -19.32
CA HIS A 165 -13.27 -10.07 -19.61
C HIS A 165 -14.38 -9.07 -20.02
N GLN A 166 -14.17 -7.75 -19.89
CA GLN A 166 -15.17 -6.71 -20.20
C GLN A 166 -14.71 -5.69 -21.25
N GLN A 167 -13.48 -5.80 -21.76
CA GLN A 167 -12.87 -4.81 -22.65
C GLN A 167 -12.95 -5.24 -24.12
N VAL A 168 -13.25 -4.29 -25.01
CA VAL A 168 -13.08 -4.46 -26.47
C VAL A 168 -11.66 -4.05 -26.83
N PHE A 169 -10.95 -4.90 -27.55
CA PHE A 169 -9.61 -4.64 -28.06
C PHE A 169 -9.65 -4.39 -29.56
N SER A 170 -9.23 -3.19 -29.99
CA SER A 170 -9.02 -2.90 -31.41
C SER A 170 -7.82 -3.68 -31.96
N LEU A 171 -7.71 -3.79 -33.28
CA LEU A 171 -6.57 -4.46 -33.91
C LEU A 171 -5.24 -3.80 -33.51
N ASP A 172 -5.20 -2.46 -33.47
CA ASP A 172 -4.02 -1.68 -33.07
C ASP A 172 -3.62 -1.94 -31.60
N MET A 173 -4.59 -1.99 -30.68
CA MET A 173 -4.32 -2.29 -29.28
C MET A 173 -3.76 -3.71 -29.08
N ILE A 174 -4.30 -4.67 -29.84
CA ILE A 174 -3.80 -6.06 -29.82
C ILE A 174 -2.37 -6.09 -30.36
N LEU A 175 -2.09 -5.33 -31.42
CA LEU A 175 -0.77 -5.17 -32.02
C LEU A 175 0.27 -4.62 -31.02
N GLU A 176 -0.05 -3.48 -30.39
CA GLU A 176 0.81 -2.80 -29.42
C GLU A 176 1.13 -3.65 -28.18
N GLN A 177 0.18 -4.50 -27.74
CA GLN A 177 0.35 -5.30 -26.53
C GLN A 177 1.08 -6.63 -26.76
N LEU A 178 1.04 -7.18 -27.97
CA LEU A 178 1.50 -8.55 -28.25
C LEU A 178 2.73 -8.64 -29.16
N TRP A 179 3.09 -7.58 -29.89
CA TRP A 179 4.22 -7.56 -30.83
C TRP A 179 5.21 -6.43 -30.51
N THR A 180 6.49 -6.69 -30.80
CA THR A 180 7.60 -5.75 -30.62
C THR A 180 7.76 -4.84 -31.84
N PHE A 181 8.41 -3.68 -31.65
CA PHE A 181 8.56 -2.66 -32.70
C PHE A 181 9.44 -3.08 -33.89
N GLU A 182 10.28 -4.11 -33.72
CA GLU A 182 11.23 -4.55 -34.74
C GLU A 182 10.59 -5.46 -35.80
N GLU A 183 9.42 -6.05 -35.49
CA GLU A 183 8.62 -6.86 -36.43
C GLU A 183 7.13 -6.54 -36.27
N PRO A 184 6.64 -5.37 -36.71
CA PRO A 184 5.22 -5.06 -36.64
C PRO A 184 4.48 -5.93 -37.66
N PRO A 185 3.67 -6.92 -37.22
CA PRO A 185 2.90 -7.70 -38.17
C PRO A 185 1.80 -6.83 -38.78
N THR A 186 1.31 -7.22 -39.95
CA THR A 186 0.10 -6.58 -40.50
C THR A 186 -1.13 -6.95 -39.66
N GLU A 187 -2.16 -6.09 -39.65
CA GLU A 187 -3.47 -6.40 -39.03
C GLU A 187 -4.03 -7.77 -39.48
N ASN A 188 -3.72 -8.19 -40.71
CA ASN A 188 -4.13 -9.49 -41.25
C ASN A 188 -3.53 -10.67 -40.49
N THR A 189 -2.31 -10.52 -39.97
CA THR A 189 -1.63 -11.52 -39.13
C THR A 189 -2.36 -11.68 -37.80
N VAL A 190 -2.78 -10.57 -37.18
CA VAL A 190 -3.59 -10.59 -35.95
C VAL A 190 -4.91 -11.32 -36.20
N ARG A 191 -5.59 -11.01 -37.31
CA ARG A 191 -6.82 -11.71 -37.73
C ARG A 191 -6.59 -13.20 -37.94
N ALA A 192 -5.45 -13.60 -38.51
CA ALA A 192 -5.09 -15.01 -38.70
C ALA A 192 -4.89 -15.74 -37.37
N HIS A 193 -4.19 -15.14 -36.39
CA HIS A 193 -4.04 -15.72 -35.05
C HIS A 193 -5.35 -15.82 -34.28
N ILE A 194 -6.22 -14.81 -34.38
CA ILE A 194 -7.57 -14.86 -33.77
C ILE A 194 -8.40 -15.97 -34.40
N LYS A 195 -8.32 -16.15 -35.72
CA LYS A 195 -8.98 -17.26 -36.42
C LYS A 195 -8.42 -18.62 -35.99
N GLY A 196 -7.10 -18.73 -35.85
CA GLY A 196 -6.42 -19.94 -35.36
C GLY A 196 -6.87 -20.31 -33.94
N LEU A 197 -6.85 -19.34 -33.03
CA LEU A 197 -7.31 -19.49 -31.65
C LEU A 197 -8.78 -19.95 -31.61
N ARG A 198 -9.68 -19.27 -32.33
CA ARG A 198 -11.11 -19.67 -32.39
C ARG A 198 -11.30 -21.09 -32.90
N ASN A 199 -10.55 -21.50 -33.93
CA ASN A 199 -10.64 -22.85 -34.47
C ASN A 199 -10.17 -23.90 -33.44
N LYS A 200 -9.07 -23.64 -32.73
CA LYS A 200 -8.57 -24.56 -31.69
C LYS A 200 -9.51 -24.68 -30.50
N LEU A 201 -10.06 -23.55 -30.04
CA LEU A 201 -11.06 -23.52 -28.98
C LEU A 201 -12.33 -24.29 -29.39
N LYS A 202 -12.82 -24.05 -30.61
CA LYS A 202 -13.98 -24.76 -31.16
C LYS A 202 -13.74 -26.27 -31.26
N ASN A 203 -12.55 -26.69 -31.69
CA ASN A 203 -12.21 -28.12 -31.80
C ASN A 203 -12.15 -28.81 -30.43
N ALA A 204 -11.85 -28.07 -29.36
CA ALA A 204 -11.87 -28.58 -27.99
C ALA A 204 -13.26 -28.55 -27.33
N GLY A 205 -14.31 -28.14 -28.05
CA GLY A 205 -15.67 -28.06 -27.52
C GLY A 205 -16.01 -26.74 -26.82
N VAL A 206 -15.11 -25.76 -26.82
CA VAL A 206 -15.38 -24.40 -26.31
C VAL A 206 -16.35 -23.70 -27.27
N PRO A 207 -17.32 -22.91 -26.76
CA PRO A 207 -18.22 -22.12 -27.61
C PRO A 207 -17.47 -21.28 -28.64
N ALA A 208 -17.86 -21.42 -29.92
CA ALA A 208 -17.18 -20.77 -31.05
C ALA A 208 -17.25 -19.24 -31.01
N ASP A 209 -18.18 -18.70 -30.23
CA ASP A 209 -18.39 -17.27 -30.01
C ASP A 209 -17.73 -16.74 -28.73
N LEU A 210 -16.89 -17.54 -28.04
CA LEU A 210 -16.12 -17.12 -26.87
C LEU A 210 -15.36 -15.80 -27.11
N ILE A 211 -14.73 -15.68 -28.27
CA ILE A 211 -14.15 -14.41 -28.71
C ILE A 211 -15.11 -13.88 -29.77
N GLU A 212 -15.84 -12.82 -29.49
CA GLU A 212 -16.77 -12.19 -30.42
C GLU A 212 -16.10 -11.05 -31.20
N THR A 213 -16.53 -10.84 -32.45
CA THR A 213 -16.09 -9.67 -33.25
C THR A 213 -17.12 -8.57 -33.10
N VAL A 214 -16.70 -7.44 -32.53
CA VAL A 214 -17.50 -6.22 -32.44
C VAL A 214 -17.21 -5.39 -33.71
N TYR A 215 -18.15 -5.41 -34.65
CA TYR A 215 -17.96 -4.81 -35.98
C TYR A 215 -17.57 -3.33 -35.87
N GLY A 216 -16.50 -2.94 -36.56
CA GLY A 216 -15.96 -1.57 -36.54
C GLY A 216 -15.15 -1.17 -35.30
N LEU A 217 -15.04 -2.05 -34.27
CA LEU A 217 -14.37 -1.72 -33.00
C LEU A 217 -13.28 -2.73 -32.60
N GLY A 218 -13.43 -4.02 -32.90
CA GLY A 218 -12.41 -5.02 -32.62
C GLY A 218 -12.95 -6.34 -32.06
N TYR A 219 -12.30 -6.90 -31.04
CA TYR A 219 -12.59 -8.21 -30.47
C TYR A 219 -12.83 -8.13 -28.96
N ARG A 220 -13.69 -8.99 -28.43
CA ARG A 220 -13.99 -9.08 -26.99
C ARG A 220 -14.26 -10.52 -26.57
N LEU A 221 -14.05 -10.83 -25.30
CA LEU A 221 -14.53 -12.08 -24.69
C LEU A 221 -16.04 -12.02 -24.44
N LYS A 222 -16.78 -13.01 -24.92
CA LYS A 222 -18.23 -13.12 -24.72
C LYS A 222 -18.54 -13.24 -23.22
N GLN A 223 -19.47 -12.41 -22.79
CA GLN A 223 -19.95 -12.43 -21.41
C GLN A 223 -20.74 -13.72 -21.15
N GLN A 224 -20.48 -14.36 -20.02
CA GLN A 224 -21.20 -15.57 -19.60
C GLN A 224 -22.71 -15.31 -19.62
N SER A 225 -23.44 -16.07 -20.45
CA SER A 225 -24.90 -16.09 -20.41
C SER A 225 -25.34 -17.06 -19.32
N HIS A 226 -25.15 -16.68 -18.05
CA HIS A 226 -25.92 -17.33 -16.99
C HIS A 226 -27.38 -16.86 -17.09
N PRO A 227 -28.37 -17.77 -17.10
CA PRO A 227 -29.73 -17.35 -16.79
C PRO A 227 -29.69 -16.69 -15.41
N LYS A 228 -30.22 -15.48 -15.33
CA LYS A 228 -30.28 -14.62 -14.14
C LYS A 228 -30.24 -15.40 -12.82
N LYS A 229 -29.14 -15.22 -12.08
CA LYS A 229 -29.21 -14.70 -10.71
C LYS A 229 -28.19 -13.56 -10.63
N GLU A 230 -28.70 -12.33 -10.56
CA GLU A 230 -27.95 -11.07 -10.40
C GLU A 230 -27.12 -11.03 -9.08
N PRO A 231 -26.23 -10.03 -8.81
CA PRO A 231 -26.00 -8.74 -9.54
C PRO A 231 -24.54 -8.20 -9.71
N LYS A 232 -24.34 -7.49 -10.84
CA LYS A 232 -23.80 -6.11 -11.13
C LYS A 232 -22.50 -5.53 -10.47
N ARG A 233 -21.68 -4.62 -11.06
CA ARG A 233 -21.33 -4.12 -12.44
C ARG A 233 -20.26 -2.96 -12.36
N ILE A 234 -19.04 -3.16 -12.90
CA ILE A 234 -18.21 -2.34 -13.87
C ILE A 234 -17.82 -0.82 -13.67
N SER A 235 -16.49 -0.53 -13.73
CA SER A 235 -15.68 0.63 -14.33
C SER A 235 -15.88 2.10 -13.91
N LYS A 236 -15.04 3.16 -14.17
CA LYS A 236 -13.63 3.52 -14.53
C LYS A 236 -13.51 5.10 -14.40
N LYS A 237 -12.31 5.69 -14.17
CA LYS A 237 -11.91 7.15 -14.16
C LYS A 237 -11.87 7.80 -15.60
N PRO A 238 -11.43 9.07 -15.89
CA PRO A 238 -11.43 10.42 -15.23
C PRO A 238 -11.67 11.68 -16.15
N ASP A 239 -12.13 12.80 -15.58
CA ASP A 239 -11.45 14.11 -15.42
C ASP A 239 -10.79 14.92 -16.57
N GLN A 240 -11.62 15.71 -17.27
CA GLN A 240 -11.35 17.09 -17.80
C GLN A 240 -12.68 17.86 -17.93
N ASN A 241 -13.78 17.12 -18.01
CA ASN A 241 -15.14 17.62 -17.81
C ASN A 241 -15.44 18.03 -16.37
N GLN A 242 -14.60 17.69 -15.40
CA GLN A 242 -14.98 17.64 -13.99
C GLN A 242 -15.13 19.01 -13.36
N ASP A 243 -14.37 20.05 -13.72
CA ASP A 243 -14.58 21.38 -13.14
C ASP A 243 -15.85 22.08 -13.66
N LYS A 244 -16.16 21.90 -14.96
CA LYS A 244 -17.44 22.35 -15.53
C LYS A 244 -18.61 21.49 -15.05
N LEU A 245 -18.40 20.19 -14.89
CA LEU A 245 -19.36 19.25 -14.35
C LEU A 245 -19.59 19.52 -12.86
N ASN A 246 -18.57 19.83 -12.06
CA ASN A 246 -18.68 20.15 -10.63
C ASN A 246 -19.48 21.44 -10.44
N GLN A 247 -19.26 22.47 -11.27
CA GLN A 247 -20.10 23.67 -11.27
C GLN A 247 -21.55 23.40 -11.72
N ALA A 248 -21.76 22.49 -12.67
CA ALA A 248 -23.09 22.05 -13.08
C ALA A 248 -23.79 21.21 -12.00
N ILE A 249 -23.07 20.29 -11.35
CA ILE A 249 -23.49 19.42 -10.24
C ILE A 249 -23.85 20.27 -9.03
N VAL A 250 -23.09 21.31 -8.68
CA VAL A 250 -23.42 22.25 -7.59
C VAL A 250 -24.75 22.95 -7.87
N LYS A 251 -24.97 23.46 -9.10
CA LYS A 251 -26.22 24.12 -9.49
C LYS A 251 -27.42 23.15 -9.53
N ILE A 252 -27.20 21.90 -9.93
CA ILE A 252 -28.23 20.86 -9.98
C ILE A 252 -28.55 20.35 -8.57
N TRP A 253 -27.54 20.21 -7.69
CA TRP A 253 -27.69 19.84 -6.29
C TRP A 253 -28.53 20.87 -5.54
N GLN A 254 -28.21 22.16 -5.66
CA GLN A 254 -29.00 23.23 -5.02
C GLN A 254 -30.49 23.22 -5.42
N LYS A 255 -30.80 22.85 -6.68
CA LYS A 255 -32.19 22.71 -7.16
C LYS A 255 -32.86 21.39 -6.76
N SER A 256 -32.08 20.37 -6.44
CA SER A 256 -32.56 19.00 -6.18
C SER A 256 -32.57 18.65 -4.69
N GLN A 257 -31.78 19.35 -3.86
CA GLN A 257 -31.61 19.08 -2.43
C GLN A 257 -32.95 19.12 -1.69
N THR A 258 -33.81 20.10 -1.99
CA THR A 258 -35.15 20.19 -1.40
C THR A 258 -35.97 18.92 -1.68
N LYS A 259 -35.97 18.45 -2.93
CA LYS A 259 -36.70 17.23 -3.33
C LYS A 259 -36.10 15.95 -2.74
N ILE A 260 -34.79 15.93 -2.49
CA ILE A 260 -34.09 14.81 -1.87
C ILE A 260 -34.44 14.74 -0.38
N CYS A 261 -34.43 15.87 0.33
CA CYS A 261 -34.87 15.92 1.72
C CYS A 261 -36.35 15.52 1.86
N ASP A 262 -37.24 15.98 0.97
CA ASP A 262 -38.66 15.60 0.98
C ASP A 262 -38.84 14.07 0.85
N ARG A 263 -38.00 13.41 0.08
CA ARG A 263 -38.04 11.95 -0.09
C ARG A 263 -37.53 11.21 1.13
N ILE A 264 -36.49 11.72 1.80
CA ILE A 264 -35.99 11.13 3.04
C ILE A 264 -37.06 11.25 4.14
N THR A 265 -37.80 12.36 4.19
CA THR A 265 -38.95 12.52 5.09
C THR A 265 -39.99 11.41 4.89
N ILE A 266 -40.29 11.01 3.65
CA ILE A 266 -41.22 9.90 3.35
C ILE A 266 -40.71 8.56 3.91
N LEU A 267 -39.38 8.36 3.96
CA LEU A 267 -38.77 7.16 4.55
C LEU A 267 -38.82 7.20 6.09
N GLU A 268 -38.63 8.37 6.69
CA GLU A 268 -38.79 8.56 8.13
C GLU A 268 -40.23 8.30 8.56
N GLU A 269 -41.20 8.78 7.78
CA GLU A 269 -42.63 8.47 7.96
C GLU A 269 -42.89 6.97 7.86
N PHE A 270 -42.32 6.29 6.85
CA PHE A 270 -42.43 4.83 6.73
C PHE A 270 -41.87 4.11 7.95
N SER A 271 -40.71 4.53 8.47
CA SER A 271 -40.13 3.96 9.70
C SER A 271 -41.09 4.08 10.88
N LEU A 272 -41.72 5.25 11.05
CA LEU A 272 -42.71 5.50 12.11
C LEU A 272 -43.96 4.62 11.97
N PHE A 273 -44.50 4.50 10.76
CA PHE A 273 -45.67 3.64 10.50
C PHE A 273 -45.36 2.14 10.66
N SER A 274 -44.13 1.74 10.31
CA SER A 274 -43.63 0.39 10.50
C SER A 274 -43.51 0.02 11.98
N GLN A 275 -43.02 0.93 12.84
CA GLN A 275 -42.96 0.71 14.30
C GLN A 275 -44.34 0.52 14.93
N GLN A 276 -45.39 1.11 14.34
CA GLN A 276 -46.76 1.02 14.83
C GLN A 276 -47.53 -0.18 14.26
N GLY A 277 -46.90 -1.02 13.44
CA GLY A 277 -47.49 -2.22 12.84
C GLY A 277 -48.58 -1.92 11.79
N LYS A 278 -48.64 -0.69 11.28
CA LYS A 278 -49.63 -0.25 10.28
C LYS A 278 -48.97 -0.09 8.92
N LEU A 279 -48.41 -1.19 8.43
CA LEU A 279 -47.81 -1.26 7.10
C LEU A 279 -48.88 -1.59 6.07
N ASP A 280 -49.14 -0.64 5.17
CA ASP A 280 -49.89 -0.88 3.95
C ASP A 280 -48.90 -1.12 2.80
N GLN A 281 -49.21 -2.08 1.93
CA GLN A 281 -48.35 -2.44 0.80
C GLN A 281 -48.07 -1.23 -0.12
N ASN A 282 -49.01 -0.29 -0.21
CA ASN A 282 -48.83 0.90 -1.04
C ASN A 282 -47.82 1.89 -0.42
N ILE A 283 -47.81 2.05 0.90
CA ILE A 283 -46.86 2.92 1.62
C ILE A 283 -45.46 2.29 1.59
N GLN A 284 -45.41 0.97 1.72
CA GLN A 284 -44.18 0.20 1.59
C GLN A 284 -43.57 0.29 0.19
N GLN A 285 -44.38 0.09 -0.86
CA GLN A 285 -43.91 0.26 -2.24
C GLN A 285 -43.48 1.70 -2.54
N LYS A 286 -44.15 2.69 -1.95
CA LYS A 286 -43.75 4.09 -2.11
C LYS A 286 -42.43 4.40 -1.41
N ALA A 287 -42.23 3.89 -0.19
CA ALA A 287 -40.98 4.03 0.54
C ALA A 287 -39.83 3.30 -0.19
N GLU A 288 -40.07 2.09 -0.67
CA GLU A 288 -39.12 1.36 -1.51
C GLU A 288 -38.75 2.16 -2.77
N GLN A 289 -39.73 2.68 -3.50
CA GLN A 289 -39.47 3.45 -4.71
C GLN A 289 -38.70 4.74 -4.44
N GLU A 290 -38.97 5.44 -3.33
CA GLU A 290 -38.24 6.66 -2.99
C GLU A 290 -36.84 6.37 -2.45
N ALA A 291 -36.66 5.31 -1.66
CA ALA A 291 -35.34 4.82 -1.24
C ALA A 291 -34.49 4.39 -2.46
N HIS A 292 -35.09 3.69 -3.43
CA HIS A 292 -34.45 3.33 -4.69
C HIS A 292 -34.00 4.57 -5.48
N LYS A 293 -34.88 5.56 -5.62
CA LYS A 293 -34.55 6.79 -6.34
C LYS A 293 -33.50 7.62 -5.59
N LEU A 294 -33.51 7.63 -4.26
CA LEU A 294 -32.50 8.30 -3.43
C LEU A 294 -31.14 7.62 -3.52
N ALA A 295 -31.10 6.28 -3.47
CA ALA A 295 -29.88 5.50 -3.67
C ALA A 295 -29.24 5.81 -5.02
N GLY A 296 -30.05 5.94 -6.08
CA GLY A 296 -29.58 6.33 -7.41
C GLY A 296 -29.14 7.80 -7.52
N SER A 297 -29.93 8.74 -6.99
CA SER A 297 -29.65 10.16 -7.16
C SER A 297 -28.48 10.65 -6.31
N LEU A 298 -28.39 10.26 -5.03
CA LEU A 298 -27.34 10.69 -4.10
C LEU A 298 -25.93 10.26 -4.56
N GLY A 299 -25.81 9.04 -5.09
CA GLY A 299 -24.55 8.54 -5.65
C GLY A 299 -24.04 9.38 -6.82
N THR A 300 -24.94 9.98 -7.60
CA THR A 300 -24.58 10.83 -8.75
C THR A 300 -23.96 12.17 -8.33
N PHE A 301 -24.21 12.62 -7.10
CA PHE A 301 -23.66 13.87 -6.55
C PHE A 301 -22.39 13.68 -5.71
N GLY A 302 -21.87 12.45 -5.58
CA GLY A 302 -20.66 12.15 -4.79
C GLY A 302 -20.90 11.78 -3.32
N LEU A 303 -22.16 11.61 -2.90
CA LEU A 303 -22.55 11.15 -1.57
C LEU A 303 -22.57 9.62 -1.50
N GLY A 304 -21.37 9.03 -1.51
CA GLY A 304 -21.21 7.57 -1.60
C GLY A 304 -21.80 6.80 -0.41
N ARG A 305 -21.59 7.29 0.81
CA ARG A 305 -22.12 6.63 2.02
C ARG A 305 -23.65 6.81 2.11
N GLY A 306 -24.20 7.95 1.68
CA GLY A 306 -25.65 8.19 1.62
C GLY A 306 -26.34 7.31 0.59
N SER A 307 -25.72 7.05 -0.55
CA SER A 307 -26.23 6.09 -1.53
C SER A 307 -26.29 4.65 -0.97
N ILE A 308 -25.27 4.23 -0.23
CA ILE A 308 -25.22 2.92 0.43
C ILE A 308 -26.32 2.82 1.49
N LEU A 309 -26.42 3.83 2.37
CA LEU A 309 -27.46 3.88 3.41
C LEU A 309 -28.87 3.85 2.79
N ALA A 310 -29.15 4.62 1.74
CA ALA A 310 -30.45 4.60 1.05
C ALA A 310 -30.79 3.23 0.43
N LYS A 311 -29.79 2.48 -0.03
CA LYS A 311 -29.97 1.15 -0.61
C LYS A 311 -30.20 0.07 0.45
N GLU A 312 -29.54 0.17 1.60
CA GLU A 312 -29.83 -0.67 2.76
C GLU A 312 -31.26 -0.43 3.26
N ILE A 313 -31.70 0.83 3.28
CA ILE A 313 -33.09 1.21 3.60
C ILE A 313 -34.07 0.64 2.56
N GLU A 314 -33.77 0.73 1.26
CA GLU A 314 -34.60 0.15 0.19
C GLU A 314 -34.80 -1.36 0.38
N GLN A 315 -33.72 -2.08 0.68
CA GLN A 315 -33.77 -3.54 0.89
C GLN A 315 -34.61 -3.92 2.11
N LEU A 316 -34.58 -3.11 3.16
CA LEU A 316 -35.47 -3.31 4.29
C LEU A 316 -36.93 -2.99 3.92
N CYS A 317 -37.20 -1.93 3.15
CA CYS A 317 -38.56 -1.66 2.65
C CYS A 317 -39.14 -2.79 1.79
N GLN A 318 -38.32 -3.59 1.11
CA GLN A 318 -38.78 -4.68 0.21
C GLN A 318 -39.34 -5.90 0.96
N ASN A 319 -38.97 -6.09 2.22
CA ASN A 319 -39.42 -7.24 3.01
C ASN A 319 -40.87 -7.02 3.50
N GLN A 320 -41.83 -7.81 3.04
CA GLN A 320 -43.29 -7.61 3.27
C GLN A 320 -43.71 -7.46 4.73
N THR A 321 -42.94 -7.97 5.70
CA THR A 321 -43.12 -7.70 7.13
C THR A 321 -41.77 -7.57 7.81
N LEU A 322 -41.40 -6.36 8.21
CA LEU A 322 -40.17 -6.08 8.93
C LEU A 322 -40.30 -6.43 10.41
N ASN A 323 -39.28 -7.08 10.97
CA ASN A 323 -39.23 -7.38 12.41
C ASN A 323 -38.76 -6.15 13.22
N LEU A 324 -38.98 -6.14 14.53
CA LEU A 324 -38.71 -4.96 15.37
C LEU A 324 -37.23 -4.53 15.36
N ALA A 325 -36.30 -5.48 15.24
CA ALA A 325 -34.88 -5.20 15.14
C ALA A 325 -34.53 -4.52 13.80
N GLU A 326 -35.12 -5.01 12.71
CA GLU A 326 -34.98 -4.45 11.37
C GLU A 326 -35.62 -3.07 11.25
N ILE A 327 -36.73 -2.82 11.93
CA ILE A 327 -37.35 -1.49 11.95
C ILE A 327 -36.48 -0.50 12.73
N SER A 328 -35.85 -0.94 13.83
CA SER A 328 -34.90 -0.11 14.57
C SER A 328 -33.66 0.20 13.73
N LEU A 329 -33.12 -0.80 13.04
CA LEU A 329 -32.01 -0.65 12.10
C LEU A 329 -32.39 0.29 10.95
N PHE A 330 -33.59 0.12 10.38
CA PHE A 330 -34.13 0.98 9.34
C PHE A 330 -34.14 2.45 9.77
N LYS A 331 -34.65 2.73 10.98
CA LYS A 331 -34.71 4.08 11.52
C LYS A 331 -33.31 4.69 11.69
N GLU A 332 -32.37 3.90 12.20
CA GLU A 332 -30.98 4.35 12.39
C GLU A 332 -30.31 4.65 11.04
N LEU A 333 -30.56 3.83 10.03
CA LEU A 333 -30.04 4.03 8.69
C LEU A 333 -30.65 5.28 8.03
N VAL A 334 -31.97 5.49 8.13
CA VAL A 334 -32.62 6.69 7.59
C VAL A 334 -32.12 7.96 8.29
N PHE A 335 -31.90 7.91 9.60
CA PHE A 335 -31.33 9.04 10.34
C PHE A 335 -29.89 9.35 9.91
N LYS A 336 -29.03 8.32 9.79
CA LYS A 336 -27.66 8.47 9.27
C LYS A 336 -27.66 9.01 7.84
N LEU A 337 -28.62 8.58 7.02
CA LEU A 337 -28.80 9.06 5.65
C LEU A 337 -29.17 10.53 5.61
N ARG A 338 -30.14 10.97 6.42
CA ARG A 338 -30.50 12.40 6.52
C ARG A 338 -29.31 13.24 6.96
N GLN A 339 -28.62 12.81 8.02
CA GLN A 339 -27.46 13.52 8.55
C GLN A 339 -26.37 13.69 7.49
N GLU A 340 -26.12 12.66 6.68
CA GLU A 340 -25.12 12.73 5.63
C GLU A 340 -25.53 13.69 4.50
N VAL A 341 -26.80 13.67 4.09
CA VAL A 341 -27.31 14.56 3.04
C VAL A 341 -27.35 16.03 3.49
N GLU A 342 -27.65 16.31 4.75
CA GLU A 342 -27.68 17.67 5.31
C GLU A 342 -26.27 18.21 5.62
N GLN A 343 -25.32 17.35 6.01
CA GLN A 343 -23.92 17.72 6.22
C GLN A 343 -23.14 17.84 4.90
N TYR A 344 -23.70 17.35 3.79
CA TYR A 344 -23.06 17.42 2.49
C TYR A 344 -23.07 18.84 1.92
N SER A 345 -21.87 19.42 1.85
CA SER A 345 -21.60 20.55 0.97
C SER A 345 -20.92 19.99 -0.29
N PRO A 346 -21.46 20.23 -1.49
CA PRO A 346 -20.72 19.92 -2.71
C PRO A 346 -19.41 20.70 -2.69
N PRO A 347 -18.35 20.27 -3.39
CA PRO A 347 -17.01 20.86 -3.28
C PRO A 347 -17.03 22.34 -3.68
N SER A 348 -17.27 23.19 -2.69
CA SER A 348 -16.97 24.60 -2.69
C SER A 348 -15.51 24.73 -2.29
N THR A 349 -14.78 25.55 -3.02
CA THR A 349 -13.43 25.97 -2.65
C THR A 349 -13.42 26.46 -1.20
N SER A 350 -12.69 25.74 -0.35
CA SER A 350 -12.42 25.96 1.09
C SER A 350 -13.44 25.44 2.13
N LYS A 351 -13.02 24.48 2.97
CA LYS A 351 -12.64 24.65 4.40
C LYS A 351 -12.38 23.29 5.09
N ASN A 352 -11.33 23.23 5.92
CA ASN A 352 -10.86 22.09 6.74
C ASN A 352 -11.82 21.73 7.90
N PRO A 353 -11.86 20.47 8.39
CA PRO A 353 -12.41 20.12 9.70
C PRO A 353 -11.31 19.89 10.78
N GLN A 354 -11.64 20.27 12.02
CA GLN A 354 -10.82 20.13 13.25
C GLN A 354 -10.82 18.71 13.83
N PRO A 355 -9.76 18.29 14.56
CA PRO A 355 -9.71 17.02 15.29
C PRO A 355 -10.14 17.14 16.77
N SER A 356 -10.69 16.04 17.30
CA SER A 356 -11.18 15.82 18.67
C SER A 356 -10.09 15.78 19.75
N ALA A 357 -10.44 16.24 20.95
CA ALA A 357 -9.55 16.45 22.10
C ALA A 357 -8.80 15.19 22.57
N ILE A 358 -7.49 15.35 22.76
CA ILE A 358 -6.52 14.38 23.25
C ILE A 358 -6.40 14.61 24.77
N LYS A 359 -7.09 13.82 25.59
CA LYS A 359 -6.82 13.77 27.04
C LYS A 359 -5.42 13.18 27.22
N SER A 360 -4.42 14.01 27.51
CA SER A 360 -3.04 13.53 27.51
C SER A 360 -2.21 14.23 28.59
N ASP A 361 -1.53 13.41 29.40
CA ASP A 361 -0.50 13.79 30.39
C ASP A 361 0.78 14.32 29.70
N HIS A 362 0.62 14.92 28.51
CA HIS A 362 1.68 15.24 27.56
C HIS A 362 1.94 16.73 27.59
N GLN A 363 3.17 17.07 27.93
CA GLN A 363 3.62 18.45 27.99
C GLN A 363 4.34 18.80 26.68
N VAL A 364 3.91 19.87 26.01
CA VAL A 364 4.57 20.39 24.80
C VAL A 364 5.29 21.67 25.15
N TRP A 365 6.59 21.75 24.84
CA TRP A 365 7.37 22.96 25.10
C TRP A 365 7.52 23.78 23.83
N ILE A 366 7.31 25.09 23.94
CA ILE A 366 7.46 26.04 22.85
C ILE A 366 8.52 27.06 23.23
N ILE A 367 9.63 27.05 22.52
CA ILE A 367 10.77 27.94 22.72
C ILE A 367 10.75 28.96 21.60
N SER A 368 10.14 30.12 21.84
CA SER A 368 9.98 31.18 20.83
C SER A 368 9.81 32.55 21.49
N GLN A 369 10.20 33.62 20.79
CA GLN A 369 9.87 34.99 21.16
C GLN A 369 8.68 35.57 20.38
N ASP A 370 8.09 34.78 19.46
CA ASP A 370 6.99 35.22 18.61
C ASP A 370 5.65 35.18 19.35
N LYS A 371 5.26 36.32 19.92
CA LYS A 371 4.03 36.48 20.71
C LYS A 371 2.75 36.12 19.95
N LEU A 372 2.73 36.20 18.62
CA LEU A 372 1.55 35.87 17.82
C LEU A 372 1.43 34.34 17.64
N LEU A 373 2.53 33.68 17.32
CA LEU A 373 2.60 32.22 17.22
C LEU A 373 2.26 31.56 18.56
N ILE A 374 2.83 32.06 19.65
CA ILE A 374 2.59 31.56 21.02
C ILE A 374 1.10 31.58 21.37
N LYS A 375 0.43 32.72 21.19
CA LYS A 375 -1.01 32.86 21.48
C LYS A 375 -1.88 31.95 20.60
N SER A 376 -1.51 31.77 19.34
CA SER A 376 -2.23 30.89 18.41
C SER A 376 -2.10 29.42 18.78
N VAL A 377 -0.93 28.98 19.27
CA VAL A 377 -0.68 27.60 19.69
C VAL A 377 -1.26 27.31 21.07
N GLU A 378 -1.17 28.22 22.05
CA GLU A 378 -1.82 28.04 23.35
C GLU A 378 -3.34 27.83 23.22
N LYS A 379 -3.98 28.66 22.38
CA LYS A 379 -5.42 28.57 22.14
C LYS A 379 -5.80 27.26 21.45
N ALA A 380 -4.96 26.81 20.51
CA ALA A 380 -5.14 25.56 19.79
C ALA A 380 -4.89 24.32 20.67
N GLY A 381 -3.83 24.33 21.48
CA GLY A 381 -3.48 23.25 22.40
C GLY A 381 -4.48 23.09 23.55
N SER A 382 -4.97 24.21 24.10
CA SER A 382 -6.03 24.20 25.12
C SER A 382 -7.31 23.54 24.62
N ASN A 383 -7.69 23.76 23.35
CA ASN A 383 -8.85 23.12 22.74
C ASN A 383 -8.66 21.60 22.56
N LEU A 384 -7.42 21.13 22.54
CA LEU A 384 -7.06 19.73 22.36
C LEU A 384 -6.68 19.01 23.66
N GLY A 385 -6.65 19.70 24.80
CA GLY A 385 -6.29 19.11 26.10
C GLY A 385 -4.80 18.86 26.31
N ILE A 386 -3.93 19.57 25.57
CA ILE A 386 -2.46 19.45 25.66
C ILE A 386 -1.93 20.60 26.52
N GLU A 387 -1.12 20.28 27.54
CA GLU A 387 -0.47 21.31 28.35
C GLU A 387 0.76 21.88 27.64
N THR A 388 0.69 23.17 27.28
CA THR A 388 1.79 23.87 26.60
C THR A 388 2.58 24.73 27.58
N GLN A 389 3.90 24.58 27.63
CA GLN A 389 4.81 25.43 28.41
C GLN A 389 5.69 26.29 27.49
N ILE A 390 5.79 27.58 27.78
CA ILE A 390 6.46 28.57 26.92
C ILE A 390 7.76 29.05 27.55
N PHE A 391 8.80 29.07 26.74
CA PHE A 391 10.10 29.60 27.11
C PHE A 391 10.49 30.74 26.16
N THR A 392 10.61 31.95 26.71
CA THR A 392 11.05 33.14 25.97
C THR A 392 12.53 33.46 26.20
N ASP A 393 13.26 32.59 26.91
CA ASP A 393 14.70 32.68 27.11
C ASP A 393 15.28 31.26 27.26
N LEU A 394 16.33 30.96 26.50
CA LEU A 394 17.06 29.68 26.58
C LEU A 394 17.77 29.51 27.92
N SER A 395 18.16 30.62 28.58
CA SER A 395 18.87 30.58 29.87
C SER A 395 18.01 30.00 31.01
N LEU A 396 16.70 29.91 30.79
CA LEU A 396 15.75 29.28 31.72
C LEU A 396 15.70 27.76 31.57
N ILE A 397 16.24 27.21 30.49
CA ILE A 397 16.27 25.77 30.15
C ILE A 397 17.65 25.22 30.55
N THR A 398 17.88 25.07 31.85
CA THR A 398 19.10 24.47 32.39
C THR A 398 18.76 23.16 33.12
N GLU A 399 19.66 22.17 33.10
CA GLU A 399 19.49 20.91 33.86
C GLU A 399 19.21 21.15 35.35
N THR A 400 19.69 22.28 35.89
CA THR A 400 19.45 22.70 37.28
C THR A 400 18.04 23.15 37.58
N LYS A 401 17.28 23.66 36.59
CA LYS A 401 15.88 24.09 36.74
C LYS A 401 14.88 23.06 36.19
N PHE A 402 15.29 22.30 35.18
CA PHE A 402 14.47 21.26 34.56
C PHE A 402 15.28 19.96 34.44
N PRO A 403 15.28 19.12 35.49
CA PRO A 403 15.91 17.81 35.42
C PRO A 403 15.12 16.90 34.46
N PHE A 404 15.69 16.61 33.28
CA PHE A 404 15.06 15.79 32.21
C PHE A 404 14.72 14.34 32.62
N HIS A 405 15.06 13.95 33.86
CA HIS A 405 14.82 12.65 34.46
C HIS A 405 13.67 12.66 35.51
N LYS A 406 12.99 13.80 35.75
CA LYS A 406 11.87 13.90 36.70
C LYS A 406 10.68 14.65 36.07
N LYS A 407 9.47 14.10 36.22
CA LYS A 407 8.24 14.72 35.70
C LYS A 407 8.01 16.14 36.29
N PRO A 408 7.44 17.07 35.50
CA PRO A 408 6.94 16.88 34.13
C PRO A 408 8.06 17.00 33.06
N TYR A 409 8.09 16.05 32.11
CA TYR A 409 9.03 16.05 30.97
C TYR A 409 8.29 16.32 29.65
N PRO A 410 8.89 17.02 28.68
CA PRO A 410 8.23 17.33 27.42
C PRO A 410 8.14 16.10 26.52
N SER A 411 6.97 15.88 25.93
CA SER A 411 6.77 14.88 24.88
C SER A 411 7.16 15.39 23.49
N LEU A 412 7.24 16.72 23.32
CA LEU A 412 7.58 17.38 22.06
C LEU A 412 8.08 18.81 22.32
N VAL A 413 9.10 19.24 21.58
CA VAL A 413 9.65 20.60 21.67
C VAL A 413 9.57 21.31 20.32
N PHE A 414 9.02 22.52 20.32
CA PHE A 414 9.11 23.46 19.19
C PHE A 414 10.23 24.47 19.46
N LEU A 415 11.24 24.50 18.60
CA LEU A 415 12.38 25.42 18.72
C LEU A 415 12.36 26.46 17.61
N ASP A 416 12.30 27.73 17.99
CA ASP A 416 12.37 28.86 17.08
C ASP A 416 13.81 29.24 16.74
N PHE A 417 14.30 28.71 15.63
CA PHE A 417 15.69 28.83 15.20
C PHE A 417 16.08 30.24 14.76
N ASP A 418 15.10 31.07 14.39
CA ASP A 418 15.35 32.45 13.97
C ASP A 418 15.84 33.33 15.13
N PHE A 419 15.45 32.99 16.36
CA PHE A 419 15.87 33.70 17.57
C PHE A 419 16.95 32.95 18.35
N TYR A 420 16.98 31.62 18.22
CA TYR A 420 17.76 30.72 19.06
C TYR A 420 18.50 29.68 18.22
N SER A 421 19.45 30.13 17.41
CA SER A 421 20.26 29.30 16.51
C SER A 421 21.28 28.42 17.26
N SER A 422 20.83 27.71 18.30
CA SER A 422 21.66 26.85 19.15
C SER A 422 21.44 25.38 18.78
N TYR A 423 22.40 24.81 18.05
CA TYR A 423 22.45 23.38 17.73
C TYR A 423 22.80 22.53 18.97
N ASP A 424 23.40 23.13 19.99
CA ASP A 424 23.76 22.46 21.24
C ASP A 424 22.51 21.99 21.99
N LEU A 425 21.46 22.82 22.03
CA LEU A 425 20.18 22.46 22.65
C LEU A 425 19.46 21.35 21.86
N LEU A 426 19.51 21.38 20.52
CA LEU A 426 18.98 20.30 19.68
C LEU A 426 19.66 18.97 19.99
N THR A 427 20.98 18.99 20.11
CA THR A 427 21.78 17.81 20.42
C THR A 427 21.48 17.30 21.84
N GLN A 428 21.36 18.19 22.83
CA GLN A 428 21.05 17.82 24.21
C GLN A 428 19.67 17.18 24.36
N LEU A 429 18.65 17.67 23.66
CA LEU A 429 17.28 17.12 23.72
C LEU A 429 17.14 15.78 22.99
N THR A 430 17.90 15.60 21.91
CA THR A 430 17.87 14.38 21.08
C THR A 430 18.73 13.26 21.65
N GLN A 431 19.74 13.58 22.47
CA GLN A 431 20.56 12.60 23.19
C GLN A 431 19.96 12.15 24.54
N GLN A 432 18.81 12.68 24.95
CA GLN A 432 18.10 12.21 26.15
C GLN A 432 17.57 10.78 25.96
N THR A 433 17.28 10.11 27.07
CA THR A 433 16.65 8.78 27.08
C THR A 433 15.34 8.85 27.87
N PRO A 434 14.16 8.80 27.20
CA PRO A 434 13.95 8.68 25.74
C PRO A 434 14.28 9.96 24.96
N PRO A 435 14.63 9.86 23.66
CA PRO A 435 14.93 11.03 22.83
C PRO A 435 13.69 11.90 22.68
N ILE A 436 13.80 13.19 22.97
CA ILE A 436 12.68 14.13 22.87
C ILE A 436 12.60 14.63 21.43
N PRO A 437 11.49 14.44 20.71
CA PRO A 437 11.36 14.94 19.36
C PRO A 437 11.38 16.48 19.35
N VAL A 438 12.21 17.05 18.48
CA VAL A 438 12.32 18.51 18.32
C VAL A 438 11.94 18.94 16.91
N ILE A 439 11.03 19.91 16.80
CA ILE A 439 10.57 20.50 15.55
C ILE A 439 11.07 21.94 15.47
N VAL A 440 11.73 22.27 14.38
CA VAL A 440 12.37 23.57 14.20
C VAL A 440 11.51 24.52 13.37
N LEU A 441 11.26 25.72 13.91
CA LEU A 441 10.55 26.82 13.27
C LEU A 441 11.56 27.83 12.72
N THR A 442 11.49 28.17 11.43
CA THR A 442 12.39 29.19 10.85
C THR A 442 11.76 29.94 9.67
N LYS A 443 12.17 31.20 9.45
CA LYS A 443 11.88 32.02 8.26
C LYS A 443 12.78 31.69 7.07
N GLN A 444 13.91 31.01 7.28
CA GLN A 444 14.90 30.80 6.24
C GLN A 444 14.59 29.55 5.41
N LYS A 445 14.50 29.70 4.08
CA LYS A 445 14.39 28.56 3.12
C LYS A 445 15.77 28.03 2.73
N ASN A 446 16.67 27.85 3.68
CA ASN A 446 18.04 27.44 3.38
C ASN A 446 18.19 25.91 3.54
N LEU A 447 18.53 25.23 2.45
CA LEU A 447 18.78 23.78 2.42
C LEU A 447 19.93 23.40 3.36
N THR A 448 20.99 24.20 3.43
CA THR A 448 22.15 23.95 4.29
C THR A 448 21.78 23.96 5.77
N GLN A 449 20.86 24.85 6.16
CA GLN A 449 20.38 24.93 7.53
C GLN A 449 19.45 23.76 7.87
N ARG A 450 18.67 23.28 6.87
CA ARG A 450 17.85 22.06 6.99
C ARG A 450 18.69 20.82 7.22
N VAL A 451 19.74 20.64 6.42
CA VAL A 451 20.68 19.53 6.57
C VAL A 451 21.32 19.54 7.95
N LYS A 452 21.77 20.71 8.44
CA LYS A 452 22.39 20.83 9.76
C LYS A 452 21.46 20.43 10.90
N VAL A 453 20.24 20.95 10.94
CA VAL A 453 19.28 20.59 12.01
C VAL A 453 18.92 19.11 11.97
N THR A 454 18.79 18.50 10.79
CA THR A 454 18.57 17.05 10.68
C THR A 454 19.77 16.24 11.17
N GLN A 455 21.00 16.69 10.87
CA GLN A 455 22.23 16.08 11.40
C GLN A 455 22.30 16.15 12.94
N PHE A 456 21.77 17.21 13.55
CA PHE A 456 21.70 17.39 15.01
C PHE A 456 20.38 16.86 15.63
N GLY A 457 19.65 16.00 14.92
CA GLY A 457 18.52 15.22 15.46
C GLY A 457 17.14 15.90 15.43
N GLY A 458 17.00 17.05 14.77
CA GLY A 458 15.68 17.67 14.56
C GLY A 458 14.80 16.82 13.65
N GLN A 459 13.58 16.50 14.11
CA GLN A 459 12.66 15.59 13.42
C GLN A 459 11.71 16.28 12.43
N GLY A 460 11.66 17.61 12.43
CA GLY A 460 10.76 18.35 11.53
C GLY A 460 11.14 19.80 11.35
N PHE A 461 10.68 20.38 10.24
CA PHE A 461 10.89 21.78 9.89
C PHE A 461 9.59 22.47 9.49
N LEU A 462 9.31 23.60 10.12
CA LEU A 462 8.18 24.45 9.79
C LEU A 462 8.66 25.84 9.35
N HIS A 463 8.26 26.22 8.14
CA HIS A 463 8.64 27.49 7.53
C HIS A 463 7.63 28.57 7.89
N LYS A 464 8.07 29.68 8.50
CA LYS A 464 7.20 30.81 8.87
C LYS A 464 6.73 31.61 7.65
N PRO A 465 5.48 32.11 7.60
CA PRO A 465 4.48 32.08 8.67
C PRO A 465 3.83 30.70 8.80
N VAL A 466 3.68 30.22 10.03
CA VAL A 466 3.08 28.91 10.33
C VAL A 466 1.67 29.11 10.86
N THR A 467 0.72 28.31 10.40
CA THR A 467 -0.65 28.33 10.94
C THR A 467 -0.81 27.37 12.12
N SER A 468 -1.75 27.65 13.02
CA SER A 468 -2.05 26.77 14.15
C SER A 468 -2.50 25.37 13.70
N GLU A 469 -3.20 25.25 12.57
CA GLU A 469 -3.61 23.95 12.00
C GLU A 469 -2.42 23.09 11.56
N GLN A 470 -1.39 23.70 10.96
CA GLN A 470 -0.16 22.99 10.58
C GLN A 470 0.60 22.50 11.81
N ILE A 471 0.66 23.30 12.87
CA ILE A 471 1.30 22.92 14.13
C ILE A 471 0.53 21.79 14.80
N ILE A 472 -0.80 21.89 14.88
CA ILE A 472 -1.65 20.84 15.46
C ILE A 472 -1.51 19.53 14.69
N LYS A 473 -1.61 19.56 13.35
CA LYS A 473 -1.46 18.35 12.54
C LYS A 473 -0.13 17.68 12.81
N LEU A 474 0.94 18.46 12.91
CA LEU A 474 2.27 17.93 13.18
C LEU A 474 2.41 17.42 14.62
N ILE A 475 1.78 18.07 15.61
CA ILE A 475 1.69 17.55 16.98
C ILE A 475 0.99 16.20 16.98
N ILE A 476 -0.16 16.08 16.31
CA ILE A 476 -0.94 14.84 16.21
C ILE A 476 -0.12 13.75 15.52
N ASP A 477 0.44 14.05 14.34
CA ASP A 477 1.25 13.11 13.55
C ASP A 477 2.49 12.63 14.35
N THR A 478 3.16 13.53 15.10
CA THR A 478 4.37 13.21 15.86
C THR A 478 4.05 12.46 17.17
N LEU A 479 2.96 12.82 17.86
CA LEU A 479 2.51 12.12 19.05
C LEU A 479 1.96 10.72 18.71
N HIS A 480 1.26 10.54 17.59
CA HIS A 480 0.84 9.21 17.11
C HIS A 480 2.01 8.32 16.66
N GLN A 481 3.10 8.90 16.13
CA GLN A 481 4.32 8.16 15.77
C GLN A 481 5.11 7.65 16.98
N SER A 482 4.82 8.16 18.18
CA SER A 482 5.55 7.87 19.42
C SER A 482 4.91 6.78 20.29
N CYS A 483 3.84 6.12 19.84
CA CYS A 483 3.19 5.03 20.60
C CYS A 483 4.09 3.78 20.68
N SER A 484 4.26 3.25 21.90
CA SER A 484 5.01 2.04 22.22
C SER A 484 4.41 0.79 21.55
N LEU A 485 5.24 0.06 20.78
CA LEU A 485 4.85 -1.21 20.16
C LEU A 485 4.77 -2.29 21.24
N ASN A 486 3.58 -2.56 21.78
CA ASN A 486 3.35 -3.66 22.71
C ASN A 486 3.25 -5.02 21.95
N ALA A 487 4.24 -5.29 21.09
CA ALA A 487 4.28 -6.44 20.19
C ALA A 487 5.05 -7.61 20.82
N LYS A 488 4.63 -8.84 20.52
CA LYS A 488 5.29 -10.07 20.97
C LYS A 488 6.19 -10.63 19.88
N VAL A 489 7.47 -10.86 20.17
CA VAL A 489 8.43 -11.46 19.24
C VAL A 489 8.96 -12.76 19.84
N LEU A 490 8.85 -13.85 19.08
CA LEU A 490 9.42 -15.15 19.44
C LEU A 490 10.73 -15.38 18.68
N ILE A 491 11.79 -15.75 19.39
CA ILE A 491 13.13 -15.97 18.84
C ILE A 491 13.56 -17.40 19.17
N VAL A 492 13.95 -18.17 18.15
CA VAL A 492 14.41 -19.55 18.30
C VAL A 492 15.85 -19.61 17.80
N ASP A 493 16.78 -19.92 18.69
CA ASP A 493 18.22 -19.98 18.42
C ASP A 493 18.86 -20.86 19.49
N ASP A 494 19.73 -21.79 19.12
CA ASP A 494 20.41 -22.68 20.08
C ASP A 494 21.55 -21.96 20.83
N ASP A 495 21.94 -20.76 20.39
CA ASP A 495 22.90 -19.92 21.08
C ASP A 495 22.24 -18.98 22.11
N SER A 496 22.39 -19.37 23.38
CA SER A 496 21.98 -18.59 24.56
C SER A 496 22.49 -17.13 24.58
N GLN A 497 23.67 -16.84 24.01
CA GLN A 497 24.21 -15.48 23.97
C GLN A 497 23.44 -14.60 22.98
N ILE A 498 23.07 -15.14 21.83
CA ILE A 498 22.26 -14.45 20.82
C ILE A 498 20.88 -14.13 21.40
N LEU A 499 20.24 -15.10 22.04
CA LEU A 499 18.94 -14.91 22.71
C LEU A 499 19.00 -13.76 23.73
N SER A 500 20.02 -13.73 24.60
CA SER A 500 20.19 -12.66 25.61
C SER A 500 20.46 -11.28 24.98
N THR A 501 21.18 -11.25 23.86
CA THR A 501 21.50 -10.03 23.11
C THR A 501 20.23 -9.42 22.52
N PHE A 502 19.39 -10.23 21.87
CA PHE A 502 18.14 -9.77 21.27
C PHE A 502 17.11 -9.31 22.32
N GLN A 503 17.02 -9.99 23.46
CA GLN A 503 16.19 -9.52 24.57
C GLN A 503 16.62 -8.13 25.05
N THR A 504 17.94 -7.92 25.23
CA THR A 504 18.50 -6.63 25.66
C THR A 504 18.29 -5.53 24.63
N LEU A 505 18.39 -5.87 23.34
CA LEU A 505 18.31 -4.96 22.21
C LEU A 505 16.88 -4.52 21.88
N LEU A 506 15.87 -5.38 22.08
CA LEU A 506 14.47 -5.09 21.77
C LEU A 506 13.67 -4.54 22.97
N LYS A 507 14.10 -4.82 24.21
CA LYS A 507 13.45 -4.33 25.44
C LYS A 507 13.26 -2.80 25.53
N PRO A 508 14.22 -1.95 25.10
CA PRO A 508 14.05 -0.49 25.11
C PRO A 508 12.90 0.01 24.21
N TRP A 509 12.47 -0.80 23.24
CA TRP A 509 11.44 -0.45 22.26
C TRP A 509 10.03 -0.86 22.68
N GLY A 510 9.86 -1.40 23.90
CA GLY A 510 8.57 -1.88 24.43
C GLY A 510 8.12 -3.23 23.87
N ILE A 511 8.98 -3.91 23.10
CA ILE A 511 8.69 -5.21 22.50
C ILE A 511 8.88 -6.31 23.56
N GLN A 512 7.86 -7.16 23.70
CA GLN A 512 7.91 -8.36 24.54
C GLN A 512 8.65 -9.46 23.77
N THR A 513 9.82 -9.86 24.27
CA THR A 513 10.65 -10.88 23.64
C THR A 513 10.51 -12.21 24.39
N PHE A 514 10.33 -13.28 23.62
CA PHE A 514 10.26 -14.65 24.11
C PHE A 514 11.29 -15.48 23.36
N THR A 515 12.00 -16.35 24.06
CA THR A 515 13.17 -17.05 23.51
C THR A 515 13.05 -18.56 23.72
N VAL A 516 13.46 -19.33 22.71
CA VAL A 516 13.45 -20.79 22.70
C VAL A 516 14.83 -21.28 22.32
N GLU A 517 15.51 -21.94 23.25
CA GLU A 517 16.85 -22.52 23.02
C GLU A 517 16.78 -23.93 22.43
N ASP A 518 15.81 -24.74 22.90
CA ASP A 518 15.60 -26.09 22.39
C ASP A 518 14.43 -26.11 21.38
N PRO A 519 14.67 -26.36 20.09
CA PRO A 519 13.64 -26.30 19.05
C PRO A 519 12.53 -27.33 19.25
N ARG A 520 12.72 -28.36 20.08
CA ARG A 520 11.66 -29.35 20.39
C ARG A 520 10.50 -28.76 21.20
N HIS A 521 10.75 -27.69 21.96
CA HIS A 521 9.71 -26.97 22.70
C HIS A 521 9.05 -25.84 21.88
N PHE A 522 9.50 -25.63 20.63
CA PHE A 522 9.03 -24.55 19.77
C PHE A 522 7.50 -24.51 19.64
N TRP A 523 6.89 -25.66 19.34
CA TRP A 523 5.46 -25.70 19.01
C TRP A 523 4.56 -25.36 20.21
N GLU A 524 4.86 -25.92 21.38
CA GLU A 524 4.15 -25.63 22.63
C GLU A 524 4.24 -24.14 22.98
N ILE A 525 5.42 -23.55 22.79
CA ILE A 525 5.68 -22.14 23.09
C ILE A 525 5.00 -21.22 22.07
N LEU A 526 4.99 -21.59 20.79
CA LEU A 526 4.31 -20.85 19.73
C LEU A 526 2.81 -20.73 19.99
N GLU A 527 2.15 -21.84 20.35
CA GLU A 527 0.72 -21.87 20.65
C GLU A 527 0.35 -21.07 21.89
N ASN A 528 1.18 -21.10 22.93
CA ASN A 528 0.93 -20.39 24.18
C ASN A 528 1.12 -18.87 24.06
N ILE A 529 2.13 -18.43 23.29
CA ILE A 529 2.53 -17.02 23.25
C ILE A 529 1.76 -16.23 22.19
N SER A 530 1.44 -16.89 21.08
CA SER A 530 0.87 -16.28 19.87
C SER A 530 1.64 -15.03 19.42
N PRO A 531 2.88 -15.17 18.93
CA PRO A 531 3.74 -14.03 18.60
C PRO A 531 3.25 -13.26 17.36
N ASP A 532 3.69 -12.01 17.24
CA ASP A 532 3.44 -11.13 16.10
C ASP A 532 4.54 -11.22 15.02
N LEU A 533 5.69 -11.76 15.39
CA LEU A 533 6.85 -12.03 14.53
C LEU A 533 7.62 -13.22 15.10
N LEU A 534 8.03 -14.13 14.22
CA LEU A 534 8.90 -15.25 14.53
C LEU A 534 10.29 -15.01 13.93
N ILE A 535 11.33 -15.22 14.74
CA ILE A 535 12.73 -15.18 14.33
C ILE A 535 13.31 -16.60 14.53
N LEU A 536 13.88 -17.18 13.47
CA LEU A 536 14.42 -18.55 13.48
C LEU A 536 15.89 -18.55 13.11
N ASP A 537 16.73 -19.23 13.89
CA ASP A 537 18.02 -19.68 13.41
C ASP A 537 17.84 -20.81 12.39
N ILE A 538 18.76 -20.92 11.44
CA ILE A 538 18.76 -22.02 10.46
C ILE A 538 19.40 -23.26 11.10
N GLU A 539 20.59 -23.10 11.67
CA GLU A 539 21.40 -24.25 12.08
C GLU A 539 21.18 -24.57 13.55
N MET A 540 20.14 -25.35 13.85
CA MET A 540 19.84 -25.81 15.21
C MET A 540 19.90 -27.34 15.31
N PRO A 541 20.32 -27.89 16.47
CA PRO A 541 20.34 -29.32 16.69
C PRO A 541 18.92 -29.92 16.70
N TYR A 542 18.81 -31.18 16.27
CA TYR A 542 17.57 -31.98 16.19
C TYR A 542 16.55 -31.54 15.12
N LEU A 543 16.31 -30.25 14.93
CA LEU A 543 15.35 -29.67 13.99
C LEU A 543 15.92 -28.40 13.37
N ASP A 544 16.00 -28.36 12.04
CA ASP A 544 16.45 -27.17 11.30
C ASP A 544 15.36 -26.09 11.31
N GLY A 545 15.75 -24.81 11.37
CA GLY A 545 14.81 -23.70 11.25
C GLY A 545 14.02 -23.69 9.94
N ILE A 546 14.58 -24.22 8.85
CA ILE A 546 13.89 -24.39 7.57
C ILE A 546 12.73 -25.38 7.74
N GLU A 547 12.94 -26.49 8.43
CA GLU A 547 11.90 -27.49 8.70
C GLU A 547 10.81 -26.89 9.61
N LEU A 548 11.19 -26.13 10.64
CA LEU A 548 10.23 -25.42 11.49
C LEU A 548 9.37 -24.43 10.69
N CYS A 549 9.97 -23.69 9.76
CA CYS A 549 9.24 -22.78 8.89
C CYS A 549 8.24 -23.51 7.98
N GLN A 550 8.62 -24.65 7.40
CA GLN A 550 7.69 -25.48 6.61
C GLN A 550 6.49 -25.94 7.45
N ILE A 551 6.72 -26.35 8.69
CA ILE A 551 5.66 -26.78 9.61
C ILE A 551 4.72 -25.60 9.91
N VAL A 552 5.27 -24.42 10.25
CA VAL A 552 4.48 -23.21 10.54
C VAL A 552 3.66 -22.76 9.32
N ARG A 553 4.21 -22.88 8.10
CA ARG A 553 3.54 -22.50 6.85
C ARG A 553 2.46 -23.47 6.42
N THR A 554 2.57 -24.74 6.80
CA THR A 554 1.56 -25.77 6.53
C THR A 554 0.34 -25.61 7.45
N ASP A 555 0.52 -25.00 8.63
CA ASP A 555 -0.58 -24.77 9.57
C ASP A 555 -1.47 -23.58 9.17
N SER A 556 -2.77 -23.82 9.05
CA SER A 556 -3.77 -22.82 8.69
C SER A 556 -3.85 -21.60 9.62
N ARG A 557 -3.51 -21.74 10.90
CA ARG A 557 -3.50 -20.65 11.89
C ARG A 557 -2.24 -19.79 11.79
N TRP A 558 -1.10 -20.39 11.51
CA TRP A 558 0.20 -19.71 11.56
C TRP A 558 0.79 -19.40 10.18
N LYS A 559 0.15 -19.83 9.08
CA LYS A 559 0.60 -19.57 7.71
C LYS A 559 0.87 -18.09 7.40
N SER A 560 0.21 -17.16 8.08
CA SER A 560 0.37 -15.70 7.90
C SER A 560 1.29 -15.05 8.93
N LEU A 561 1.85 -15.80 9.87
CA LEU A 561 2.79 -15.29 10.87
C LEU A 561 4.07 -14.81 10.16
N PRO A 562 4.53 -13.58 10.35
CA PRO A 562 5.79 -13.15 9.74
C PRO A 562 6.97 -13.96 10.28
N ILE A 563 7.81 -14.52 9.40
CA ILE A 563 8.99 -15.34 9.76
C ILE A 563 10.26 -14.70 9.21
N MET A 564 11.24 -14.47 10.08
CA MET A 564 12.55 -13.92 9.75
C MET A 564 13.64 -14.90 10.13
N PHE A 565 14.56 -15.19 9.22
CA PHE A 565 15.70 -16.05 9.52
C PHE A 565 16.92 -15.24 9.98
N LEU A 566 17.61 -15.75 11.00
CA LEU A 566 18.96 -15.35 11.39
C LEU A 566 19.91 -16.50 11.06
N THR A 567 21.08 -16.22 10.52
CA THR A 567 22.08 -17.27 10.30
C THR A 567 23.50 -16.75 10.35
N ALA A 568 24.44 -17.58 10.79
CA ALA A 568 25.85 -17.26 10.75
C ALA A 568 26.45 -17.37 9.34
N GLN A 569 25.79 -18.10 8.42
CA GLN A 569 26.34 -18.42 7.12
C GLN A 569 25.87 -17.49 6.00
N THR A 570 26.77 -17.25 5.04
CA THR A 570 26.54 -16.46 3.83
C THR A 570 26.40 -17.35 2.59
N ASN A 571 25.84 -18.56 2.75
CA ASN A 571 25.63 -19.48 1.64
C ASN A 571 24.40 -19.08 0.83
N ARG A 572 24.58 -18.87 -0.48
CA ARG A 572 23.53 -18.46 -1.42
C ARG A 572 22.45 -19.54 -1.60
N ASP A 573 22.83 -20.82 -1.53
CA ASP A 573 21.88 -21.93 -1.70
C ASP A 573 20.91 -22.01 -0.51
N LEU A 574 21.41 -21.77 0.71
CA LEU A 574 20.59 -21.71 1.92
C LEU A 574 19.63 -20.52 1.88
N GLN A 575 20.09 -19.35 1.43
CA GLN A 575 19.22 -18.18 1.29
C GLN A 575 18.06 -18.45 0.32
N HIS A 576 18.32 -19.10 -0.82
CA HIS A 576 17.28 -19.45 -1.78
C HIS A 576 16.26 -20.45 -1.19
N GLN A 577 16.73 -21.48 -0.49
CA GLN A 577 15.88 -22.48 0.17
C GLN A 577 14.96 -21.85 1.22
N VAL A 578 15.49 -20.95 2.05
CA VAL A 578 14.74 -20.24 3.10
C VAL A 578 13.56 -19.44 2.52
N PHE A 579 13.77 -18.74 1.40
CA PHE A 579 12.69 -17.99 0.75
C PHE A 579 11.68 -18.89 0.02
N MET A 580 12.12 -20.00 -0.58
CA MET A 580 11.19 -20.96 -1.20
C MET A 580 10.23 -21.57 -0.20
N VAL A 581 10.70 -21.79 1.03
CA VAL A 581 9.90 -22.32 2.14
C VAL A 581 8.93 -21.29 2.73
N GLY A 582 9.05 -20.02 2.34
CA GLY A 582 8.10 -18.97 2.70
C GLY A 582 8.56 -18.06 3.82
N ALA A 583 9.87 -17.89 4.03
CA ALA A 583 10.40 -16.82 4.87
C ALA A 583 10.02 -15.43 4.34
N ASP A 584 9.74 -14.49 5.25
CA ASP A 584 9.44 -13.09 4.91
C ASP A 584 10.71 -12.24 4.83
N ASP A 585 11.77 -12.66 5.51
CA ASP A 585 13.04 -11.94 5.60
C ASP A 585 14.20 -12.87 5.98
N TYR A 586 15.42 -12.45 5.66
CA TYR A 586 16.66 -13.17 5.92
C TYR A 586 17.74 -12.19 6.37
N LEU A 587 18.41 -12.51 7.48
CA LEU A 587 19.46 -11.72 8.11
C LEU A 587 20.66 -12.57 8.51
N ILE A 588 21.84 -11.97 8.42
CA ILE A 588 23.08 -12.59 8.85
C ILE A 588 23.34 -12.17 10.31
N LYS A 589 23.70 -13.10 11.19
CA LYS A 589 23.97 -12.85 12.63
C LYS A 589 25.04 -11.76 12.86
N THR A 590 25.94 -11.54 11.90
CA THR A 590 26.96 -10.46 11.91
C THR A 590 26.44 -9.07 11.49
N THR A 591 25.13 -8.91 11.30
CA THR A 591 24.52 -7.63 10.89
C THR A 591 24.50 -6.66 12.08
N GLU A 592 24.72 -5.36 11.82
CA GLU A 592 24.72 -4.33 12.85
C GLU A 592 23.36 -4.24 13.59
N ALA A 593 23.42 -4.13 14.92
CA ALA A 593 22.26 -4.18 15.82
C ALA A 593 21.10 -3.28 15.41
N TYR A 594 21.35 -2.03 14.99
CA TYR A 594 20.29 -1.10 14.60
C TYR A 594 19.58 -1.50 13.30
N ILE A 595 20.26 -2.20 12.37
CA ILE A 595 19.66 -2.69 11.12
C ILE A 595 18.64 -3.79 11.45
N ILE A 596 19.01 -4.67 12.37
CA ILE A 596 18.15 -5.75 12.87
C ILE A 596 16.90 -5.16 13.54
N VAL A 597 17.07 -4.20 14.45
CA VAL A 597 15.96 -3.47 15.09
C VAL A 597 15.05 -2.84 14.05
N ASN A 598 15.61 -2.09 13.09
CA ASN A 598 14.82 -1.38 12.08
C ASN A 598 14.02 -2.34 11.19
N ARG A 599 14.60 -3.50 10.82
CA ARG A 599 13.87 -4.53 10.07
C ARG A 599 12.72 -5.10 10.91
N ILE A 600 12.95 -5.44 12.17
CA ILE A 600 11.92 -5.96 13.08
C ILE A 600 10.79 -4.94 13.25
N LEU A 601 11.10 -3.67 13.54
CA LEU A 601 10.11 -2.60 13.70
C LEU A 601 9.29 -2.38 12.42
N ASN A 602 9.92 -2.36 11.26
CA ASN A 602 9.22 -2.18 9.98
C ASN A 602 8.30 -3.36 9.65
N ARG A 603 8.67 -4.59 10.03
CA ARG A 603 7.84 -5.78 9.84
C ARG A 603 6.63 -5.77 10.77
N LEU A 604 6.83 -5.44 12.05
CA LEU A 604 5.76 -5.32 13.04
C LEU A 604 4.76 -4.21 12.68
N ARG A 605 5.22 -3.05 12.19
CA ARG A 605 4.34 -1.96 11.72
C ARG A 605 3.46 -2.39 10.53
N ARG A 606 3.99 -3.21 9.62
CA ARG A 606 3.24 -3.72 8.46
C ARG A 606 2.21 -4.76 8.86
N SER A 607 2.55 -5.67 9.78
CA SER A 607 1.60 -6.67 10.26
C SER A 607 0.46 -6.03 11.07
N GLN A 608 0.72 -4.98 11.84
CA GLN A 608 -0.31 -4.19 12.53
C GLN A 608 -1.26 -3.48 11.56
N SER A 609 -0.74 -2.82 10.51
CA SER A 609 -1.57 -2.16 9.49
C SER A 609 -2.46 -3.14 8.70
N LEU A 610 -1.98 -4.37 8.47
CA LEU A 610 -2.78 -5.45 7.88
C LEU A 610 -3.87 -5.96 8.85
N ARG A 611 -3.62 -6.02 10.16
CA ARG A 611 -4.63 -6.40 11.16
C ARG A 611 -5.70 -5.31 11.36
N GLU A 612 -5.31 -4.03 11.35
CA GLU A 612 -6.24 -2.90 11.45
C GLU A 612 -7.17 -2.77 10.23
N SER A 613 -6.71 -3.21 9.05
CA SER A 613 -7.53 -3.30 7.84
C SER A 613 -8.36 -4.59 7.75
N SER A 614 -8.08 -5.59 8.59
CA SER A 614 -8.80 -6.87 8.66
C SER A 614 -9.83 -6.95 9.79
N ASN A 615 -9.82 -6.00 10.73
CA ASN A 615 -10.86 -5.86 11.76
C ASN A 615 -11.92 -4.87 11.26
N PRO A 616 -13.13 -5.32 10.89
CA PRO A 616 -14.22 -4.39 10.66
C PRO A 616 -14.64 -3.78 12.01
N VAL A 617 -14.61 -2.45 12.11
CA VAL A 617 -15.46 -1.70 13.05
C VAL A 617 -16.84 -1.57 12.43
#